data_AF-A0A4R0X124-F1
#
_entry.id   AF-A0A4R0X124-F1
#
_cell.length_a   1.000
_cell.length_b   1.000
_cell.length_c   1.000
_cell.angle_alpha   90.00
_cell.angle_beta   90.00
_cell.angle_gamma   90.00
#
_symmetry.space_group_name_H-M   'P 1'
#
loop_
_entity.id
_entity.type
_entity.pdbx_description
1 polymer ?
#
loop_
_entity_poly.entity_id
_entity_poly.type
_entity_poly.pdbx_seq_one_letter_code
_entity_poly.pdbx_strand_id
1 'polypeptide(L)' 'MQFDYKRFHIDASPLNESGYYYARAKIYRRDPATGDAVEVKYSGDLGDYPSDADAIEAAQRWAIQWCDNTSG' A
#
# COMPACT_ATOMS: atom_id res chain seq x y z
N MET A 1 -0.86 6.85 4.47
CA MET A 1 -1.97 7.40 3.67
C MET A 1 -2.85 6.25 3.21
N GLN A 2 -4.16 6.34 3.36
CA GLN A 2 -5.11 5.29 2.95
C GLN A 2 -6.00 5.80 1.83
N PHE A 3 -6.22 4.98 0.80
CA PHE A 3 -7.09 5.32 -0.33
C PHE A 3 -7.66 4.07 -0.99
N ASP A 4 -8.87 4.19 -1.51
CA ASP A 4 -9.52 3.11 -2.26
C ASP A 4 -9.15 3.21 -3.74
N TYR A 5 -8.74 2.07 -4.32
CA TYR A 5 -8.39 1.95 -5.73
C TYR A 5 -9.11 0.76 -6.37
N LYS A 6 -10.02 1.05 -7.31
CA LYS A 6 -10.90 0.06 -7.98
C LYS A 6 -11.73 -0.74 -6.94
N ARG A 7 -11.31 -1.97 -6.66
CA ARG A 7 -11.94 -2.92 -5.72
C ARG A 7 -11.03 -3.28 -4.53
N PHE A 8 -9.92 -2.57 -4.42
CA PHE A 8 -8.89 -2.77 -3.41
C PHE A 8 -8.78 -1.51 -2.55
N HIS A 9 -8.56 -1.70 -1.25
CA HIS A 9 -8.24 -0.63 -0.32
C HIS A 9 -6.73 -0.65 -0.09
N ILE A 10 -6.05 0.48 -0.30
CA ILE A 10 -4.60 0.58 -0.21
C ILE A 10 -4.23 1.46 0.98
N ASP A 11 -3.41 0.92 1.88
CA ASP A 11 -2.75 1.64 2.95
C ASP A 11 -1.27 1.83 2.59
N ALA A 12 -0.94 3.00 2.03
CA ALA A 12 0.41 3.48 1.78
C ALA A 12 0.88 4.35 2.96
N SER A 13 0.89 3.78 4.17
CA SER A 13 1.32 4.47 5.38
C SER A 13 2.78 4.15 5.65
N PRO A 14 3.74 5.07 5.43
CA PRO A 14 5.15 4.79 5.71
C PRO A 14 5.39 4.49 7.19
N LEU A 15 6.46 3.76 7.49
CA LEU A 15 6.94 3.60 8.86
C LEU A 15 8.03 4.66 9.10
N ASN A 16 7.81 5.53 10.08
CA ASN A 16 8.87 6.40 10.59
C ASN A 16 9.58 5.66 11.71
N GLU A 17 10.85 5.34 11.51
CA GLU A 17 11.69 4.76 12.55
C GLU A 17 13.04 5.50 12.58
N SER A 18 13.36 6.07 13.75
CA SER A 18 14.63 6.76 14.01
C SER A 18 15.01 7.86 13.00
N GLY A 19 14.02 8.51 12.38
CA GLY A 19 14.22 9.57 11.38
C GLY A 19 14.30 9.09 9.93
N TYR A 20 14.16 7.79 9.68
CA TYR A 20 14.03 7.20 8.34
C TYR A 20 12.57 6.90 8.03
N TYR A 21 12.17 7.12 6.77
CA TYR A 21 10.84 6.78 6.28
C TYR A 21 10.92 5.55 5.39
N TYR A 22 10.37 4.44 5.88
CA TYR A 22 10.29 3.20 5.15
C TYR A 22 8.98 3.14 4.38
N ALA A 23 9.08 3.07 3.05
CA ALA A 23 7.91 2.99 2.19
C ALA A 23 7.27 1.62 2.32
N ARG A 24 6.00 1.59 2.72
CA ARG A 24 5.22 0.35 2.81
C ARG A 24 3.81 0.58 2.32
N ALA A 25 3.30 -0.41 1.60
CA ALA A 25 1.95 -0.47 1.08
C ALA A 25 1.30 -1.80 1.47
N LYS A 26 0.12 -1.72 2.08
CA LYS A 26 -0.77 -2.86 2.30
C LYS A 26 -1.97 -2.72 1.39
N ILE A 27 -2.35 -3.83 0.76
CA ILE A 27 -3.48 -3.90 -0.13
C ILE A 27 -4.47 -4.88 0.47
N TYR A 28 -5.66 -4.37 0.69
CA TYR A 28 -6.79 -5.10 1.20
C TYR A 28 -7.80 -5.26 0.07
N ARG A 29 -8.43 -6.42 -0.02
CA ARG A 29 -9.58 -6.63 -0.88
C ARG A 29 -10.80 -6.81 0.00
N ARG A 30 -11.91 -6.18 -0.35
CA ARG A 30 -13.18 -6.50 0.29
C ARG A 30 -13.61 -7.89 -0.15
N ASP A 31 -13.81 -8.79 0.81
CA ASP A 31 -14.36 -10.10 0.52
C ASP A 31 -15.85 -9.95 0.16
N PRO A 32 -16.30 -10.45 -1.00
CA PRO A 32 -17.69 -10.31 -1.41
C PRO A 32 -18.65 -11.20 -0.60
N ALA A 33 -18.16 -12.23 0.09
CA ALA A 33 -18.99 -13.13 0.89
C ALA A 33 -19.16 -12.64 2.33
N THR A 34 -18.11 -12.08 2.94
CA THR A 34 -18.17 -11.62 4.34
C THR A 34 -18.24 -10.09 4.48
N GLY A 35 -17.83 -9.34 3.45
CA GLY A 35 -17.74 -7.88 3.48
C GLY A 35 -16.48 -7.35 4.18
N ASP A 36 -15.63 -8.24 4.70
CA ASP A 36 -14.43 -7.86 5.44
C ASP A 36 -13.29 -7.40 4.52
N ALA A 37 -12.46 -6.50 5.04
CA ALA A 37 -11.21 -6.13 4.38
C ALA A 37 -10.15 -7.19 4.68
N VAL A 38 -9.85 -8.02 3.69
CA VAL A 38 -8.82 -9.06 3.80
C VAL A 38 -7.52 -8.54 3.20
N GLU A 39 -6.43 -8.57 3.96
CA GLU A 39 -5.10 -8.25 3.44
C GLU A 39 -4.72 -9.28 2.39
N VAL A 40 -4.66 -8.86 1.13
CA VAL A 40 -4.31 -9.74 0.00
C VAL A 40 -2.84 -9.60 -0.38
N LYS A 41 -2.23 -8.47 -0.03
CA LYS A 41 -0.84 -8.20 -0.36
C LYS A 41 -0.24 -7.17 0.59
N TYR A 42 1.02 -7.40 0.94
CA TYR A 42 1.86 -6.45 1.64
C TYR A 42 3.16 -6.29 0.86
N SER A 43 3.58 -5.05 0.62
CA SER A 43 4.86 -4.76 -0.04
C SER A 43 6.06 -5.07 0.85
N GLY A 44 5.86 -5.03 2.18
CA GLY A 44 6.99 -4.95 3.10
C GLY A 44 7.65 -3.57 3.01
N ASP A 45 8.96 -3.57 3.24
CA ASP A 45 9.80 -2.40 3.01
C ASP A 45 10.15 -2.30 1.51
N LEU A 46 9.67 -1.25 0.86
CA LEU A 46 10.00 -0.93 -0.53
C LEU A 46 11.34 -0.20 -0.66
N GLY A 47 11.85 0.35 0.45
CA GLY A 47 13.10 1.07 0.53
C GLY A 47 13.06 2.18 1.58
N ASP A 48 14.25 2.69 1.91
CA ASP A 48 14.42 3.88 2.74
C ASP A 48 14.31 5.15 1.91
N TYR A 49 13.55 6.11 2.44
CA TYR A 49 13.34 7.40 1.80
C TYR A 49 13.67 8.54 2.76
N PRO A 50 14.20 9.66 2.24
CA PRO A 50 14.56 10.82 3.05
C PRO A 50 13.33 11.63 3.52
N SER A 51 12.17 11.45 2.85
CA SER A 51 10.93 12.18 3.15
C SER A 51 9.73 11.23 3.20
N ASP A 52 8.72 11.55 3.99
CA ASP A 52 7.45 10.82 4.02
C ASP A 52 6.73 10.89 2.66
N ALA A 53 6.81 12.02 1.96
CA ALA A 53 6.20 12.19 0.64
C ALA A 53 6.75 11.18 -0.37
N ASP A 54 8.08 11.08 -0.51
CA ASP A 54 8.72 10.11 -1.40
C ASP A 54 8.35 8.66 -1.02
N ALA A 55 8.32 8.35 0.28
CA ALA A 55 7.95 7.03 0.77
C ALA A 55 6.49 6.69 0.44
N ILE A 56 5.57 7.64 0.61
CA ILE A 56 4.16 7.49 0.27
C ILE A 56 3.99 7.32 -1.24
N GLU A 57 4.63 8.16 -2.06
CA GLU A 57 4.53 8.08 -3.52
C GLU A 57 5.02 6.73 -4.06
N ALA A 58 6.16 6.24 -3.54
CA ALA A 58 6.68 4.92 -3.90
C ALA A 58 5.72 3.79 -3.51
N ALA A 59 5.21 3.81 -2.27
CA ALA A 59 4.22 2.86 -1.78
C ALA A 59 2.93 2.87 -2.61
N GLN A 60 2.43 4.06 -2.95
CA GLN A 60 1.24 4.23 -3.80
C GLN A 60 1.46 3.64 -5.19
N ARG A 61 2.55 4.01 -5.86
CA ARG A 61 2.85 3.55 -7.23
C ARG A 61 3.00 2.03 -7.29
N TRP A 62 3.66 1.44 -6.30
CA TRP A 62 3.77 -0.01 -6.19
C TRP A 62 2.40 -0.67 -6.05
N ALA A 63 1.55 -0.15 -5.16
CA ALA A 63 0.24 -0.73 -4.89
C ALA A 63 -0.69 -0.62 -6.10
N ILE A 64 -0.65 0.51 -6.82
CA ILE A 64 -1.40 0.71 -8.06
C ILE A 64 -0.95 -0.29 -9.13
N GLN A 65 0.37 -0.46 -9.34
CA GLN A 65 0.88 -1.44 -10.29
C GLN A 65 0.44 -2.87 -9.95
N TRP A 66 0.51 -3.25 -8.67
CA TRP A 66 0.05 -4.57 -8.25
C TRP A 66 -1.46 -4.75 -8.49
N CYS A 67 -2.26 -3.74 -8.15
CA CYS A 67 -3.71 -3.77 -8.39
C CYS A 67 -4.04 -3.86 -9.87
N ASP A 68 -3.29 -3.16 -10.73
CA ASP A 68 -3.49 -3.19 -12.17
C ASP A 68 -3.19 -4.58 -12.74
N ASN A 69 -2.02 -5.14 -12.40
CA ASN A 69 -1.62 -6.49 -12.79
C ASN A 69 -2.56 -7.58 -12.25
N THR A 70 -3.15 -7.39 -11.08
CA THR A 70 -4.10 -8.34 -10.47
C THR A 70 -5.52 -8.19 -11.02
N SER A 71 -5.81 -7.06 -11.69
CA SER A 71 -7.11 -6.80 -12.30
C SER A 71 -7.21 -7.21 -13.78
N GLY A 72 -6.09 -7.67 -14.36
CA GLY A 72 -6.01 -8.19 -15.73
C GLY A 72 -6.33 -9.67 -15.86
#